data_AF-A0A8E1W9E3-F1
#
_entry.id   AF-A0A8E1W9E3-F1
#
_cell.length_a   1.000
_cell.length_b   1.000
_cell.length_c   1.000
_cell.angle_alpha   90.00
_cell.angle_beta   90.00
_cell.angle_gamma   90.00
#
_symmetry.space_group_name_H-M   'P 1'
#
loop_
_entity.id
_entity.type
_entity.pdbx_description
1 polymer ?
#
loop_
_entity_poly.entity_id
_entity_poly.type
_entity_poly.pdbx_seq_one_letter_code
_entity_poly.pdbx_strand_id
1 'polypeptide(L)'
;MVCGYVLTTAREAFAVAPGLLSQRIIALRTTPPDAYGHVRTEAILAARFTREALNGVQWDIADAATIVNDASDELRLRTTGPSQQLAARSTSDEPDLAALIDAVDLDELPAQHNPINRTGRFDVVLADPGDRKIQVIKVVRECVNGLGLKEAKELVESAPCPLLTRVNWEQADNVKVTLERAGADIVVVNSN
;
A
#
# COMPACT_ATOMS: atom_id res chain seq x y z
N MET A 1 14.29 4.27 -5.04
CA MET A 1 13.28 3.94 -4.02
C MET A 1 11.87 4.37 -4.43
N VAL A 2 11.61 5.66 -4.69
CA VAL A 2 10.24 6.15 -5.05
C VAL A 2 9.63 5.44 -6.25
N CYS A 3 10.35 5.28 -7.37
CA CYS A 3 9.83 4.59 -8.56
C CYS A 3 9.41 3.14 -8.29
N GLY A 4 10.16 2.42 -7.44
CA GLY A 4 9.84 1.04 -7.08
C GLY A 4 8.55 0.91 -6.26
N TYR A 5 8.28 1.89 -5.37
CA TYR A 5 7.03 1.94 -4.62
C TYR A 5 5.85 2.22 -5.55
N VAL A 6 5.99 3.20 -6.44
CA VAL A 6 4.95 3.56 -7.42
C VAL A 6 4.55 2.35 -8.29
N LEU A 7 5.52 1.58 -8.78
CA LEU A 7 5.24 0.39 -9.59
C LEU A 7 4.57 -0.73 -8.78
N THR A 8 4.93 -0.87 -7.51
CA THR A 8 4.31 -1.85 -6.60
C THR A 8 2.84 -1.50 -6.37
N THR A 9 2.54 -0.25 -6.01
CA THR A 9 1.18 0.25 -5.84
C THR A 9 0.38 0.11 -7.14
N ALA A 10 0.98 0.40 -8.30
CA ALA A 10 0.32 0.22 -9.58
C ALA A 10 -0.11 -1.24 -9.80
N ARG A 11 0.80 -2.18 -9.55
CA ARG A 11 0.52 -3.61 -9.75
C ARG A 11 -0.57 -4.12 -8.79
N GLU A 12 -0.51 -3.71 -7.52
CA GLU A 12 -1.51 -4.08 -6.52
C GLU A 12 -2.90 -3.57 -6.90
N ALA A 13 -3.03 -2.31 -7.32
CA ALA A 13 -4.30 -1.76 -7.76
C ALA A 13 -4.91 -2.52 -8.96
N PHE A 14 -4.11 -2.93 -9.95
CA PHE A 14 -4.59 -3.72 -11.08
C PHE A 14 -4.93 -5.18 -10.73
N ALA A 15 -4.30 -5.74 -9.68
CA ALA A 15 -4.62 -7.06 -9.17
C ALA A 15 -5.94 -7.06 -8.38
N VAL A 16 -6.16 -6.03 -7.55
CA VAL A 16 -7.37 -5.87 -6.74
C VAL A 16 -8.59 -5.50 -7.59
N ALA A 17 -8.40 -4.73 -8.67
CA ALA A 17 -9.47 -4.31 -9.58
C ALA A 17 -9.22 -4.80 -11.02
N PRO A 18 -9.72 -6.00 -11.40
CA PRO A 18 -9.52 -6.56 -12.75
C PRO A 18 -10.09 -5.69 -13.87
N GLY A 19 -11.15 -4.92 -13.59
CA GLY A 19 -11.79 -4.00 -14.54
C GLY A 19 -11.06 -2.65 -14.71
N LEU A 20 -10.02 -2.38 -13.92
CA LEU A 20 -9.26 -1.14 -14.01
C LEU A 20 -8.30 -1.22 -15.21
N LEU A 21 -8.51 -0.33 -16.19
CA LEU A 21 -7.71 -0.29 -17.42
C LEU A 21 -6.51 0.66 -17.32
N SER A 22 -6.66 1.74 -16.55
CA SER A 22 -5.60 2.71 -16.29
C SER A 22 -5.75 3.33 -14.91
N GLN A 23 -4.64 3.78 -14.32
CA GLN A 23 -4.60 4.49 -13.05
C GLN A 23 -3.59 5.63 -13.12
N ARG A 24 -3.83 6.72 -12.37
CA ARG A 24 -2.86 7.78 -12.15
C ARG A 24 -2.34 7.66 -10.72
N ILE A 25 -1.02 7.64 -10.57
CA ILE A 25 -0.36 7.54 -9.28
C ILE A 25 0.46 8.81 -9.09
N ILE A 26 0.29 9.44 -7.93
CA ILE A 26 1.04 10.61 -7.53
C ILE A 26 1.74 10.27 -6.22
N ALA A 27 3.07 10.27 -6.24
CA ALA A 27 3.89 10.13 -5.04
C ALA A 27 4.10 11.50 -4.42
N LEU A 28 3.61 11.67 -3.20
CA LEU A 28 3.67 12.90 -2.44
C LEU A 28 4.71 12.79 -1.33
N ARG A 29 5.33 13.92 -1.00
CA ARG A 29 6.14 14.10 0.21
C ARG A 29 5.59 15.26 0.99
N THR A 30 5.22 14.99 2.23
CA THR A 30 4.91 16.03 3.20
C THR A 30 6.21 16.62 3.71
N THR A 31 6.41 17.91 3.54
CA THR A 31 7.48 18.64 4.23
C THR A 31 7.07 18.85 5.69
N PRO A 32 8.02 18.87 6.66
CA PRO A 32 7.71 19.23 8.03
C PRO A 32 6.97 20.58 8.07
N PRO A 33 6.02 20.77 9.02
CA PRO A 33 5.27 22.00 9.11
C PRO A 33 6.24 23.18 9.23
N ASP A 34 6.00 24.23 8.45
CA ASP A 34 6.77 25.45 8.58
C ASP A 34 6.52 26.13 9.94
N ALA A 35 7.21 27.24 10.22
CA ALA A 35 7.08 27.98 11.48
C ALA A 35 5.63 28.46 11.77
N TYR A 36 4.72 28.37 10.80
CA TYR A 36 3.33 28.77 10.87
C TYR A 36 2.36 27.56 10.89
N GLY A 37 2.89 26.33 10.95
CA GLY A 37 2.10 25.11 11.03
C GLY A 37 1.51 24.66 9.69
N HIS A 38 1.88 25.28 8.56
CA HIS A 38 1.43 24.82 7.25
C HIS A 38 2.24 23.60 6.82
N VAL A 39 1.55 22.46 6.67
CA VAL A 39 2.10 21.29 6.00
C VAL A 39 2.06 21.55 4.50
N ARG A 40 3.22 21.51 3.85
CA ARG A 40 3.30 21.58 2.40
C ARG A 40 3.42 20.17 1.84
N THR A 41 2.51 19.84 0.93
CA THR A 41 2.54 18.57 0.20
C THR A 41 3.19 18.80 -1.15
N GLU A 42 4.35 18.18 -1.36
CA GLU A 42 5.12 18.28 -2.60
C GLU A 42 4.93 17.02 -3.43
N ALA A 43 4.67 17.17 -4.72
CA ALA A 43 4.66 16.02 -5.63
C ALA A 43 6.08 15.69 -6.08
N ILE A 44 6.51 14.45 -5.82
CA ILE A 44 7.82 13.94 -6.26
C ILE A 44 7.69 13.30 -7.64
N LEU A 45 6.59 12.60 -7.90
CA LEU A 45 6.36 11.84 -9.13
C LEU A 45 4.87 11.79 -9.41
N ALA A 46 4.45 12.13 -10.62
CA ALA A 46 3.11 11.83 -11.10
C ALA A 46 3.23 11.03 -12.41
N ALA A 47 2.53 9.90 -12.48
CA ALA A 47 2.61 9.00 -13.63
C ALA A 47 1.25 8.32 -13.83
N ARG A 48 0.85 8.17 -15.09
CA ARG A 48 -0.29 7.36 -15.48
C ARG A 48 0.21 6.00 -15.94
N PHE A 49 -0.34 4.93 -15.40
CA PHE A 49 -0.04 3.57 -15.85
C PHE A 49 -1.27 2.94 -16.48
N THR A 50 -1.06 2.21 -17.57
CA THR A 50 -2.07 1.35 -18.17
C THR A 50 -1.73 -0.10 -17.87
N ARG A 51 -2.76 -0.94 -17.80
CA ARG A 51 -2.59 -2.38 -17.52
C ARG A 51 -1.77 -3.06 -18.63
N GLU A 52 -1.98 -2.65 -19.87
CA GLU A 52 -1.28 -3.18 -21.04
C GLU A 52 0.22 -2.88 -20.98
N ALA A 53 0.59 -1.64 -20.65
CA ALA A 53 1.99 -1.23 -20.55
C ALA A 53 2.75 -2.03 -19.47
N LEU A 54 2.14 -2.28 -18.30
CA LEU A 54 2.80 -3.03 -17.22
C LEU A 54 2.89 -4.54 -17.46
N ASN A 55 2.00 -5.12 -18.27
CA ASN A 55 2.03 -6.55 -18.61
C ASN A 55 3.24 -6.91 -19.50
N GLY A 56 3.74 -5.96 -20.29
CA GLY A 56 4.89 -6.17 -21.20
C GLY A 56 6.26 -5.97 -20.56
N VAL A 57 6.31 -5.56 -19.28
CA VAL A 57 7.57 -5.20 -18.61
C VAL A 57 8.36 -6.44 -18.18
N GLN A 58 9.66 -6.42 -18.44
CA GLN A 58 10.61 -7.43 -17.96
C GLN A 58 11.16 -7.04 -16.58
N TRP A 59 10.39 -7.38 -15.53
CA TRP A 59 10.64 -7.00 -14.14
C TRP A 59 11.92 -7.56 -13.53
N ASP A 60 12.44 -8.66 -14.06
CA ASP A 60 13.63 -9.34 -13.54
C ASP A 60 14.95 -8.68 -13.94
N ILE A 61 14.91 -7.78 -14.93
CA ILE A 61 16.12 -7.27 -15.60
C ILE A 61 16.14 -5.73 -15.65
N ALA A 62 14.97 -5.10 -15.77
CA ALA A 62 14.87 -3.65 -15.89
C ALA A 62 14.89 -2.96 -14.51
N ASP A 63 15.60 -1.84 -14.41
CA ASP A 63 15.56 -1.02 -13.21
C ASP A 63 14.23 -0.26 -13.10
N ALA A 64 13.80 0.01 -11.86
CA ALA A 64 12.49 0.62 -11.61
C ALA A 64 12.33 2.02 -12.22
N ALA A 65 13.41 2.76 -12.48
CA ALA A 65 13.31 4.08 -13.10
C ALA A 65 13.03 3.95 -14.60
N THR A 66 13.74 3.04 -15.28
CA THR A 66 13.50 2.67 -16.68
C THR A 66 12.09 2.11 -16.87
N ILE A 67 11.63 1.23 -15.99
CA ILE A 67 10.26 0.70 -16.05
C ILE A 67 9.22 1.81 -15.92
N VAL A 68 9.38 2.73 -14.96
CA VAL A 68 8.48 3.87 -14.85
C VAL A 68 8.52 4.71 -16.12
N ASN A 69 9.70 4.99 -16.66
CA ASN A 69 9.84 5.80 -17.87
C ASN A 69 9.18 5.16 -19.10
N ASP A 70 9.31 3.84 -19.26
CA ASP A 70 8.85 3.14 -20.46
C ASP A 70 7.38 2.73 -20.37
N ALA A 71 6.87 2.44 -19.16
CA ALA A 71 5.52 1.93 -18.94
C ALA A 71 4.52 2.99 -18.46
N SER A 72 4.95 4.24 -18.25
CA SER A 72 4.04 5.34 -17.88
C SER A 72 3.74 6.30 -19.02
N ASP A 73 2.48 6.68 -19.09
CA ASP A 73 2.00 7.83 -19.83
C ASP A 73 2.00 9.07 -18.89
N GLU A 74 2.11 10.27 -19.47
CA GLU A 74 2.02 11.53 -18.72
C GLU A 74 3.04 11.64 -17.56
N LEU A 75 4.22 11.02 -17.69
CA LEU A 75 5.24 11.04 -16.66
C LEU A 75 5.73 12.47 -16.36
N ARG A 76 5.45 12.94 -15.15
CA ARG A 76 5.93 14.21 -14.63
C ARG A 76 6.93 13.93 -13.51
N LEU A 77 8.19 13.93 -13.89
CA LEU A 77 9.34 13.79 -13.00
C LEU A 77 10.19 15.06 -13.10
N ARG A 78 10.68 15.54 -11.96
CA ARG A 78 11.80 16.49 -11.95
C ARG A 78 13.00 15.79 -11.35
N THR A 79 14.06 15.69 -12.12
CA THR A 79 15.36 15.21 -11.65
C THR A 79 16.28 16.41 -11.49
N THR A 80 17.16 16.38 -10.48
CA THR A 80 18.17 17.41 -10.23
C THR A 80 19.55 16.77 -10.13
N GLY A 81 20.56 17.50 -10.64
CA GLY A 81 21.96 17.09 -10.62
C GLY A 81 22.33 15.98 -11.62
N PRO A 82 23.65 15.66 -11.72
CA PRO A 82 24.18 14.65 -12.64
C PRO A 82 23.80 13.20 -12.27
N SER A 83 23.31 12.97 -11.05
CA SER A 83 22.86 11.67 -10.53
C SER A 83 21.35 11.42 -10.69
N GLN A 84 20.63 12.27 -11.43
CA GLN A 84 19.18 12.18 -11.65
C GLN A 84 18.37 12.01 -10.34
N GLN A 85 18.76 12.70 -9.27
CA GLN A 85 18.02 12.62 -8.01
C GLN A 85 16.65 13.28 -8.16
N LEU A 86 15.59 12.60 -7.74
CA LEU A 86 14.23 13.14 -7.78
C LEU A 86 14.13 14.41 -6.92
N ALA A 87 13.79 15.52 -7.55
CA ALA A 87 13.56 16.80 -6.89
C ALA A 87 12.05 17.05 -6.79
N ALA A 88 11.61 17.54 -5.64
CA ALA A 88 10.23 17.96 -5.46
C ALA A 88 9.87 19.10 -6.43
N ARG A 89 8.66 19.02 -6.99
CA ARG A 89 8.00 20.16 -7.63
C ARG A 89 7.00 20.77 -6.66
N SER A 90 6.98 22.09 -6.60
CA SER A 90 5.89 22.77 -5.90
C SER A 90 4.60 22.52 -6.67
N THR A 91 3.57 22.06 -5.97
CA THR A 91 2.21 21.91 -6.50
C THR A 91 1.63 23.25 -6.96
N SER A 92 2.19 24.38 -6.52
CA SER A 92 1.84 25.74 -6.96
C SER A 92 2.13 26.01 -8.44
N ASP A 93 3.06 25.28 -9.06
CA ASP A 93 3.47 25.48 -10.46
C ASP A 93 2.61 24.67 -11.47
N GLU A 94 1.76 23.75 -11.00
CA GLU A 94 0.98 22.81 -11.83
C GLU A 94 -0.48 22.73 -11.33
N PRO A 95 -1.39 23.59 -11.82
CA PRO A 95 -2.76 23.70 -11.29
C PRO A 95 -3.59 22.42 -11.51
N ASP A 96 -3.33 21.66 -12.58
CA ASP A 96 -4.01 20.38 -12.84
C ASP A 96 -3.64 19.31 -11.80
N LEU A 97 -2.40 19.32 -11.32
CA LEU A 97 -1.92 18.39 -10.30
C LEU A 97 -2.43 18.80 -8.92
N ALA A 98 -2.46 20.10 -8.64
CA ALA A 98 -3.06 20.64 -7.43
C ALA A 98 -4.55 20.28 -7.34
N ALA A 99 -5.30 20.42 -8.44
CA ALA A 99 -6.72 20.04 -8.50
C ALA A 99 -6.93 18.53 -8.30
N LEU A 100 -6.04 17.68 -8.83
CA LEU A 100 -6.10 16.23 -8.61
C LEU A 100 -5.82 15.83 -7.15
N ILE A 101 -4.91 16.55 -6.47
CA ILE A 101 -4.59 16.30 -5.06
C ILE A 101 -5.72 16.82 -4.17
N ASP A 102 -6.27 18.01 -4.46
CA ASP A 102 -7.37 18.63 -3.71
C ASP A 102 -8.70 17.85 -3.86
N ALA A 103 -8.89 17.18 -4.99
CA ALA A 103 -10.03 16.28 -5.20
C ALA A 103 -9.94 14.96 -4.41
N VAL A 104 -8.81 14.69 -3.74
CA VAL A 104 -8.61 13.52 -2.90
C VAL A 104 -8.53 14.01 -1.46
N ASP A 105 -9.49 13.59 -0.62
CA ASP A 105 -9.42 13.85 0.81
C ASP A 105 -8.29 12.99 1.42
N LEU A 106 -7.11 13.60 1.54
CA LEU A 106 -5.90 12.94 2.05
C LEU A 106 -6.05 12.52 3.52
N ASP A 107 -6.97 13.14 4.26
CA ASP A 107 -7.24 12.82 5.67
C ASP A 107 -8.16 11.60 5.82
N GLU A 108 -9.00 11.30 4.82
CA GLU A 108 -9.83 10.08 4.74
C GLU A 108 -9.14 8.90 4.05
N LEU A 109 -7.95 9.09 3.45
CA LEU A 109 -7.19 7.96 2.93
C LEU A 109 -6.82 7.04 4.11
N PRO A 110 -7.23 5.75 4.09
CA PRO A 110 -6.78 4.83 5.11
C PRO A 110 -5.26 4.86 5.09
N ALA A 111 -4.63 4.88 6.27
CA ALA A 111 -3.17 4.85 6.45
C ALA A 111 -2.50 3.54 5.95
N GLN A 112 -3.10 2.90 4.94
CA GLN A 112 -2.71 1.68 4.28
C GLN A 112 -1.86 2.02 3.06
N HIS A 113 -0.62 2.44 3.30
CA HIS A 113 0.54 2.09 2.47
C HIS A 113 1.80 2.58 3.21
N ASN A 114 1.97 2.14 4.46
CA ASN A 114 3.28 2.20 5.10
C ASN A 114 4.16 1.12 4.44
N PRO A 115 5.23 1.49 3.72
CA PRO A 115 6.05 0.54 2.98
C PRO A 115 6.91 -0.27 3.95
N ILE A 116 6.37 -1.36 4.50
CA ILE A 116 7.19 -2.23 5.33
C ILE A 116 8.02 -3.12 4.41
N ASN A 117 9.28 -2.71 4.27
CA ASN A 117 10.46 -3.51 3.97
C ASN A 117 10.14 -5.02 3.76
N ARG A 118 10.14 -5.47 2.51
CA ARG A 118 9.88 -6.86 2.09
C ARG A 118 10.88 -7.89 2.64
N THR A 119 11.87 -7.45 3.43
CA THR A 119 12.76 -8.32 4.20
C THR A 119 12.48 -8.14 5.70
N GLY A 120 11.61 -8.98 6.26
CA GLY A 120 11.22 -8.94 7.68
C GLY A 120 10.36 -10.14 8.11
N ARG A 121 10.18 -10.31 9.42
CA ARG A 121 9.25 -11.25 10.05
C ARG A 121 8.05 -10.45 10.54
N PHE A 122 6.84 -10.84 10.16
CA PHE A 122 5.63 -10.10 10.47
C PHE A 122 4.74 -10.90 11.41
N ASP A 123 4.11 -10.21 12.34
CA ASP A 123 3.06 -10.76 13.18
C ASP A 123 1.73 -10.14 12.76
N VAL A 124 0.75 -11.00 12.52
CA VAL A 124 -0.63 -10.65 12.18
C VAL A 124 -1.42 -10.66 13.47
N VAL A 125 -1.94 -9.50 13.87
CA VAL A 125 -2.71 -9.32 15.10
C VAL A 125 -4.15 -9.01 14.73
N LEU A 126 -5.09 -9.76 15.31
CA LEU A 126 -6.51 -9.43 15.29
C LEU A 126 -6.74 -8.29 16.26
N ALA A 127 -7.07 -7.11 15.76
CA ALA A 127 -7.36 -5.94 16.59
C ALA A 127 -8.83 -5.95 17.02
N ASP A 128 -9.75 -6.20 16.09
CA ASP A 128 -11.18 -6.33 16.36
C ASP A 128 -11.81 -7.43 15.49
N PRO A 129 -12.59 -8.37 16.06
CA PRO A 129 -13.28 -9.41 15.31
C PRO A 129 -14.53 -8.92 14.55
N GLY A 130 -14.93 -7.66 14.75
CA GLY A 130 -16.09 -7.02 14.16
C GLY A 130 -17.42 -7.68 14.49
N ASP A 131 -18.45 -7.29 13.73
CA ASP A 131 -19.82 -7.77 13.93
C ASP A 131 -20.04 -9.19 13.39
N ARG A 132 -19.17 -9.66 12.48
CA ARG A 132 -19.31 -10.95 11.77
C ARG A 132 -18.46 -12.07 12.41
N LYS A 133 -18.48 -12.16 13.74
CA LYS A 133 -17.64 -13.09 14.52
C LYS A 133 -17.68 -14.54 14.04
N ILE A 134 -18.84 -15.05 13.61
CA ILE A 134 -18.97 -16.43 13.10
C ILE A 134 -18.13 -16.63 11.81
N GLN A 135 -18.15 -15.64 10.92
CA GLN A 135 -17.40 -15.68 9.67
C GLN A 135 -15.90 -15.54 9.94
N VAL A 136 -15.52 -14.66 10.87
CA VAL A 136 -14.13 -14.47 11.30
C VAL A 136 -13.58 -15.73 11.97
N ILE A 137 -14.32 -16.39 12.87
CA ILE A 137 -13.92 -17.67 13.49
C ILE A 137 -13.67 -18.75 12.43
N LYS A 138 -14.47 -18.79 11.35
CA LYS A 138 -14.28 -19.74 10.26
C LYS A 138 -12.96 -19.46 9.53
N VAL A 139 -12.71 -18.21 9.16
CA VAL A 139 -11.49 -17.80 8.45
C VAL A 139 -10.25 -17.96 9.32
N VAL A 140 -10.30 -17.61 10.61
CA VAL A 140 -9.18 -17.82 11.56
C VAL A 140 -8.80 -19.29 11.65
N ARG A 141 -9.77 -20.22 11.62
CA ARG A 141 -9.48 -21.66 11.59
C ARG A 141 -8.83 -22.14 10.29
N GLU A 142 -9.10 -21.47 9.18
CA GLU A 142 -8.47 -21.76 7.89
C GLU A 142 -7.06 -21.14 7.80
N CYS A 143 -6.85 -19.96 8.41
CA CYS A 143 -5.58 -19.25 8.40
C CYS A 143 -4.59 -19.78 9.45
N VAL A 144 -5.08 -20.25 10.60
CA VAL A 144 -4.27 -20.80 11.69
C VAL A 144 -4.51 -22.31 11.78
N ASN A 145 -3.63 -23.08 11.15
CA ASN A 145 -3.72 -24.54 11.15
C ASN A 145 -3.69 -25.11 12.58
N GLY A 146 -4.69 -25.92 12.92
CA GLY A 146 -4.70 -26.72 14.15
C GLY A 146 -5.57 -26.18 15.29
N LEU A 147 -6.28 -25.07 15.13
CA LEU A 147 -7.24 -24.59 16.14
C LEU A 147 -8.58 -25.33 16.08
N GLY A 148 -8.99 -25.90 17.21
CA GLY A 148 -10.35 -26.42 17.42
C GLY A 148 -11.40 -25.31 17.39
N LEU A 149 -12.67 -25.68 17.18
CA LEU A 149 -13.78 -24.70 17.14
C LEU A 149 -13.89 -23.88 18.44
N LYS A 150 -13.57 -24.50 19.58
CA LYS A 150 -13.57 -23.85 20.89
C LYS A 150 -12.41 -22.85 21.01
N GLU A 151 -11.20 -23.27 20.62
CA GLU A 151 -9.99 -22.43 20.70
C GLU A 151 -10.08 -21.23 19.76
N ALA A 152 -10.57 -21.41 18.53
CA ALA A 152 -10.75 -20.31 17.59
C ALA A 152 -11.79 -19.28 18.06
N LYS A 153 -12.85 -19.74 18.73
CA LYS A 153 -13.84 -18.84 19.32
C LYS A 153 -13.22 -18.02 20.46
N GLU A 154 -12.54 -18.67 21.40
CA GLU A 154 -11.85 -18.01 22.52
C GLU A 154 -10.78 -17.02 22.01
N LEU A 155 -10.05 -17.38 20.95
CA LEU A 155 -9.04 -16.53 20.34
C LEU A 155 -9.64 -15.28 19.69
N VAL A 156 -10.71 -15.42 18.90
CA VAL A 156 -11.41 -14.29 18.27
C VAL A 156 -12.12 -13.39 19.30
N GLU A 157 -12.63 -13.96 20.39
CA GLU A 157 -13.24 -13.19 21.50
C GLU A 157 -12.19 -12.51 22.41
N SER A 158 -10.94 -12.96 22.38
CA SER A 158 -9.83 -12.40 23.17
C SER A 158 -9.06 -11.30 22.44
N ALA A 159 -9.64 -10.70 21.40
CA ALA A 159 -9.02 -9.57 20.71
C ALA A 159 -8.77 -8.39 21.70
N PRO A 160 -7.61 -7.72 21.62
CA PRO A 160 -6.58 -7.86 20.61
C PRO A 160 -5.63 -9.06 20.85
N CYS A 161 -5.45 -9.93 19.85
CA CYS A 161 -4.63 -11.14 19.96
C CYS A 161 -3.82 -11.47 18.69
N PRO A 162 -2.58 -12.00 18.80
CA PRO A 162 -1.80 -12.43 17.64
C PRO A 162 -2.38 -13.71 17.02
N LEU A 163 -2.63 -13.70 15.72
CA LEU A 163 -3.10 -14.85 14.94
C LEU A 163 -1.94 -15.66 14.37
N LEU A 164 -0.99 -14.98 13.74
CA LEU A 164 0.20 -15.57 13.16
C LEU A 164 1.40 -14.75 13.57
N THR A 165 2.47 -15.41 13.97
CA THR A 165 3.72 -14.75 14.35
C THR A 165 4.84 -15.21 13.44
N ARG A 166 5.76 -14.30 13.10
CA ARG A 166 6.98 -14.56 12.33
C ARG A 166 6.71 -15.11 10.93
N VAL A 167 5.62 -14.68 10.31
CA VAL A 167 5.29 -15.04 8.92
C VAL A 167 5.97 -14.10 7.94
N ASN A 168 6.06 -14.53 6.68
CA ASN A 168 6.53 -13.66 5.60
C ASN A 168 5.43 -12.66 5.20
N TRP A 169 5.81 -11.62 4.46
CA TRP A 169 4.88 -10.59 4.01
C TRP A 169 3.72 -11.15 3.17
N GLU A 170 3.99 -12.07 2.24
CA GLU A 170 2.94 -12.67 1.39
C GLU A 170 1.88 -13.40 2.22
N GLN A 171 2.29 -14.14 3.26
CA GLN A 171 1.36 -14.82 4.16
C GLN A 171 0.62 -13.82 5.04
N ALA A 172 1.31 -12.81 5.59
CA ALA A 172 0.68 -11.78 6.41
C ALA A 172 -0.38 -11.00 5.64
N ASP A 173 -0.08 -10.59 4.41
CA ASP A 173 -0.97 -9.83 3.55
C ASP A 173 -2.18 -10.66 3.09
N ASN A 174 -1.95 -11.91 2.65
CA ASN A 174 -3.05 -12.79 2.26
C ASN A 174 -4.02 -13.05 3.43
N VAL A 175 -3.51 -13.27 4.64
CA VAL A 175 -4.33 -13.50 5.83
C VAL A 175 -5.06 -12.24 6.25
N LYS A 176 -4.39 -11.09 6.25
CA LYS A 176 -5.00 -9.77 6.50
C LYS A 176 -6.18 -9.53 5.56
N VAL A 177 -5.97 -9.63 4.25
CA VAL A 177 -7.02 -9.42 3.24
C VAL A 177 -8.19 -10.38 3.42
N THR A 178 -7.92 -11.65 3.72
CA THR A 178 -8.98 -12.65 3.89
C THR A 178 -9.84 -12.37 5.14
N LEU A 179 -9.22 -11.91 6.23
CA LEU A 179 -9.89 -11.59 7.49
C LEU A 179 -10.62 -10.23 7.44
N GLU A 180 -10.04 -9.21 6.79
CA GLU A 180 -10.72 -7.94 6.54
C GLU A 180 -11.97 -8.14 5.66
N ARG A 181 -11.90 -9.03 4.66
CA ARG A 181 -13.09 -9.41 3.86
C ARG A 181 -14.16 -10.16 4.66
N ALA A 182 -13.77 -10.82 5.75
CA ALA A 182 -14.69 -11.42 6.70
C ALA A 182 -15.30 -10.40 7.68
N GLY A 183 -14.77 -9.17 7.71
CA GLY A 183 -15.23 -8.07 8.57
C GLY A 183 -14.49 -7.97 9.89
N ALA A 184 -13.24 -8.43 9.97
CA ALA A 184 -12.35 -8.23 11.12
C ALA A 184 -11.29 -7.17 10.82
N ASP A 185 -10.93 -6.38 11.82
CA ASP A 185 -9.81 -5.43 11.75
C ASP A 185 -8.51 -6.14 12.12
N ILE A 186 -7.57 -6.14 11.16
CA ILE A 186 -6.27 -6.79 11.30
C ILE A 186 -5.15 -5.75 11.24
N VAL A 187 -4.23 -5.84 12.21
CA VAL A 187 -3.02 -5.05 12.26
C VAL A 187 -1.81 -5.95 12.01
N VAL A 188 -1.00 -5.60 11.02
CA VAL A 188 0.28 -6.27 10.76
C VAL A 188 1.39 -5.47 11.42
N VAL A 189 2.09 -6.09 12.37
CA VAL A 189 3.24 -5.48 13.05
C VAL A 189 4.53 -6.16 12.60
N ASN A 190 5.60 -5.37 12.48
CA ASN A 190 6.92 -5.90 12.15
C ASN A 190 7.60 -6.40 13.43
N SER A 191 7.90 -7.69 13.48
CA SER A 191 8.60 -8.31 14.58
C SER A 191 10.09 -8.34 14.27
N ASN A 192 10.74 -7.24 14.64
CA ASN A 192 12.18 -7.01 14.53
C ASN A 192 12.94 -7.61 15.74
#